data_AF-A0A2S9FB75-F1
#
_entry.id   AF-A0A2S9FB75-F1
#
_cell.length_a   1.000
_cell.length_b   1.000
_cell.length_c   1.000
_cell.angle_alpha   90.00
_cell.angle_beta   90.00
_cell.angle_gamma   90.00
#
_symmetry.space_group_name_H-M   'P 1'
#
loop_
_entity.id
_entity.type
_entity.pdbx_description
1 polymer ?
#
loop_
_entity_poly.entity_id
_entity_poly.type
_entity_poly.pdbx_seq_one_letter_code
_entity_poly.pdbx_strand_id
1 'polypeptide(L)' 'MPASPQGLCEFIDASPSPFHVCRTAADRLRAAGFTELSESDPWPVAGDHFAV' A
#
# COMPACT_ATOMS: atom_id res chain seq x y z
N MET A 1 14.54 0.44 -6.21
CA MET A 1 14.67 1.51 -7.22
C MET A 1 14.20 2.81 -6.60
N PRO A 2 14.84 3.95 -6.92
CA PRO A 2 14.33 5.26 -6.52
C PRO A 2 12.98 5.54 -7.19
N ALA A 3 12.19 6.46 -6.60
CA ALA A 3 10.96 6.94 -7.22
C ALA A 3 11.27 7.61 -8.58
N SER A 4 10.45 7.32 -9.59
CA SER A 4 10.55 7.92 -10.92
C SER A 4 9.22 8.60 -11.30
N PRO A 5 9.25 9.65 -12.16
CA PRO A 5 8.03 10.24 -12.69
C PRO A 5 7.12 9.22 -13.38
N GLN A 6 7.70 8.27 -14.12
CA GLN A 6 6.94 7.23 -14.82
C GLN A 6 6.21 6.31 -13.82
N GLY A 7 6.88 5.87 -12.76
CA GLY A 7 6.26 5.02 -11.73
C GLY A 7 5.16 5.73 -10.94
N LEU A 8 5.21 7.07 -10.85
CA LEU A 8 4.13 7.88 -10.30
C LEU A 8 2.94 7.95 -11.26
N CYS A 9 3.15 8.19 -12.55
CA CYS A 9 2.07 8.19 -13.54
C CYS A 9 1.35 6.82 -13.57
N GLU A 10 2.10 5.72 -13.61
CA GLU A 10 1.54 4.36 -13.57
C GLU A 10 0.71 4.09 -12.31
N PHE A 11 1.12 4.65 -11.15
CA PHE A 11 0.35 4.54 -9.91
C PHE A 11 -0.97 5.31 -9.99
N ILE A 12 -0.94 6.52 -10.53
CA ILE A 12 -2.11 7.39 -10.69
C ILE A 12 -3.09 6.76 -11.69
N ASP A 13 -2.60 6.28 -12.83
CA ASP A 13 -3.41 5.64 -13.87
C ASP A 13 -4.12 4.38 -13.34
N ALA A 14 -3.47 3.63 -12.46
CA ALA A 14 -4.06 2.46 -11.79
C ALA A 14 -5.06 2.80 -10.65
N SER A 15 -5.22 4.09 -10.30
CA SER A 15 -5.92 4.53 -9.09
C SER A 15 -7.02 5.57 -9.38
N PRO A 16 -8.08 5.24 -10.14
CA PRO A 16 -9.09 6.22 -10.59
C PRO A 16 -10.00 6.77 -9.47
N SER A 17 -9.92 6.23 -8.26
CA SER A 17 -10.65 6.75 -7.10
C SER A 17 -9.90 6.48 -5.80
N PRO A 18 -10.30 7.10 -4.67
CA PRO A 18 -9.70 6.81 -3.36
C PRO A 18 -9.76 5.32 -2.96
N PHE A 19 -10.82 4.61 -3.32
CA PHE A 19 -10.90 3.17 -3.05
C PHE A 19 -9.89 2.35 -3.88
N HIS A 20 -9.60 2.79 -5.11
CA HIS A 20 -8.58 2.16 -5.94
C HIS A 20 -7.17 2.50 -5.46
N VAL A 21 -6.91 3.73 -5.03
CA VAL A 21 -5.58 4.12 -4.54
C VAL A 21 -5.20 3.36 -3.28
N CYS A 22 -6.12 3.17 -2.33
CA CYS A 22 -5.85 2.35 -1.14
C CYS A 22 -5.52 0.90 -1.52
N ARG A 23 -6.27 0.32 -2.46
CA ARG A 23 -6.01 -1.05 -2.95
C ARG A 23 -4.66 -1.16 -3.65
N THR A 24 -4.36 -0.26 -4.58
CA THR A 24 -3.08 -0.24 -5.31
C THR A 24 -1.89 -0.03 -4.37
N ALA A 25 -2.04 0.82 -3.35
CA ALA A 25 -1.02 1.01 -2.32
C ALA A 25 -0.83 -0.26 -1.47
N ALA A 26 -1.94 -0.88 -1.03
CA ALA A 26 -1.90 -2.14 -0.29
C ALA A 26 -1.20 -3.26 -1.08
N ASP A 27 -1.51 -3.41 -2.36
CA ASP A 27 -0.88 -4.43 -3.22
C ASP A 27 0.64 -4.19 -3.35
N ARG A 28 1.07 -2.93 -3.50
CA ARG A 28 2.50 -2.57 -3.52
C ARG A 28 3.18 -2.84 -2.18
N LEU A 29 2.53 -2.55 -1.06
CA LEU A 29 3.06 -2.81 0.29
C LEU A 29 3.19 -4.33 0.56
N ARG A 30 2.17 -5.12 0.22
CA ARG A 30 2.23 -6.59 0.33
C ARG A 30 3.35 -7.16 -0.55
N ALA A 31 3.51 -6.66 -1.78
CA ALA A 31 4.60 -7.07 -2.66
C ALA A 31 6.00 -6.70 -2.12
N ALA A 32 6.09 -5.64 -1.30
CA ALA A 32 7.31 -5.24 -0.61
C ALA A 32 7.55 -6.01 0.72
N GLY A 33 6.63 -6.89 1.13
CA GLY A 33 6.74 -7.70 2.34
C GLY A 33 6.08 -7.12 3.59
N PHE A 34 5.31 -6.03 3.48
CA PHE A 34 4.54 -5.49 4.59
C PHE A 34 3.33 -6.40 4.88
N THR A 35 2.96 -6.47 6.16
CA THR A 35 1.79 -7.22 6.63
C THR A 35 0.58 -6.29 6.78
N GLU A 36 -0.54 -6.64 6.15
CA GLU A 36 -1.81 -5.93 6.35
C GLU A 36 -2.45 -6.36 7.68
N LEU A 37 -2.95 -5.40 8.44
CA LEU A 37 -3.65 -5.61 9.69
C LEU A 37 -5.14 -5.30 9.55
N SER A 38 -5.96 -6.04 10.28
CA SER A 38 -7.34 -5.63 10.56
C SER A 38 -7.33 -4.60 11.68
N GLU A 39 -8.04 -3.49 11.50
CA GLU A 39 -8.16 -2.44 12.53
C GLU A 39 -8.84 -2.94 13.82
N SER A 40 -9.57 -4.06 13.75
CA SER A 40 -10.21 -4.71 14.90
C SER A 40 -9.23 -5.46 15.81
N ASP A 41 -8.03 -5.78 15.32
CA ASP A 41 -7.12 -6.69 15.99
C ASP A 41 -6.08 -5.92 16.82
N PRO A 42 -5.48 -6.56 17.85
CA PRO A 42 -4.38 -5.96 18.59
C PRO A 42 -3.18 -5.65 17.67
N TRP A 43 -2.63 -4.46 17.84
CA TRP A 43 -1.50 -4.01 17.01
C TRP A 43 -0.19 -4.67 17.48
N PRO A 44 0.63 -5.20 16.55
CA PRO A 44 1.92 -5.78 16.87
C PRO A 44 2.94 -4.71 17.31
N VAL A 45 3.88 -5.10 18.16
CA VAL A 45 4.88 -4.19 18.75
C VAL A 45 6.11 -3.93 17.86
N ALA A 46 6.29 -4.70 16.79
CA ALA A 46 7.42 -4.60 15.87
C ALA A 46 7.10 -5.21 14.51
N GLY A 47 7.81 -4.75 13.47
CA GLY A 47 7.71 -5.20 12.07
C GLY A 47 7.01 -4.17 11.17
N ASP A 48 7.00 -4.45 9.87
CA ASP A 48 6.48 -3.56 8.83
C ASP A 48 5.01 -3.87 8.52
N HIS A 49 4.11 -2.97 8.91
CA HIS A 49 2.66 -3.19 8.87
C HIS A 49 1.92 -2.02 8.23
N PHE A 50 0.71 -2.28 7.71
CA PHE A 50 -0.23 -1.25 7.26
C PHE A 50 -1.68 -1.66 7.51
N ALA A 51 -2.60 -0.70 7.47
CA ALA A 51 -4.05 -0.90 7.41
C ALA A 51 -4.63 0.06 6.35
N VAL A 52 -5.79 -0.28 5.78
CA VAL A 52 -6.49 0.50 4.73
C VAL A 52 -7.89 0.91 5.14
#